data_AF-K2R9G0-F1
#
_entry.id   AF-K2R9G0-F1
#
_cell.length_a   1.000
_cell.length_b   1.000
_cell.length_c   1.000
_cell.angle_alpha   90.00
_cell.angle_beta   90.00
_cell.angle_gamma   90.00
#
_symmetry.space_group_name_H-M   'P 1'
#
loop_
_entity.id
_entity.type
_entity.pdbx_description
1 polymer ?
#
loop_
_entity_poly.entity_id
_entity_poly.type
_entity_poly.pdbx_seq_one_letter_code
_entity_poly.pdbx_strand_id
1 'polypeptide(L)'
;MKWSLVAIVILVVIVGYTVVAVASGPFTPLGRMSFVKVANPDFYPGHPHSELLVKYAEERNSNCALICHFAGSSNYRSYQDGNVFIIELALIDTQGTGAADPINYWDSVKLALFGAPEGRYKYKSDGLVFDTYDEAMNHVNTLAREHNQSGPLPIAWHGNARQGNAILIQGCGFPLYFQVMQKTYGMVPAYLCMFYGMVFPYMNTPYRNFELGHATELQSLYNEGELDYT
;
A
#
# COMPACT_ATOMS: atom_id res chain seq x y z
N MET A 1 18.88 22.04 27.15
CA MET A 1 18.19 21.13 28.09
C MET A 1 16.66 21.30 28.14
N LYS A 2 16.07 22.50 28.28
CA LYS A 2 14.59 22.65 28.34
C LYS A 2 13.86 22.36 27.01
N TRP A 3 14.44 22.76 25.88
CA TRP A 3 13.84 22.54 24.56
C TRP A 3 13.82 21.08 24.12
N SER A 4 14.82 20.29 24.51
CA SER A 4 14.85 18.85 24.24
C SER A 4 13.70 18.13 24.95
N LEU A 5 13.40 18.51 26.20
CA LEU A 5 12.26 17.96 26.94
C LEU A 5 10.93 18.34 26.28
N VAL A 6 10.77 19.61 25.87
CA VAL A 6 9.56 20.06 25.16
C VAL A 6 9.39 19.31 23.85
N ALA A 7 10.45 19.13 23.06
CA ALA A 7 10.40 18.36 21.81
C ALA A 7 10.01 16.90 22.05
N ILE A 8 10.54 16.26 23.11
CA ILE A 8 10.17 14.89 23.50
C ILE A 8 8.69 14.82 23.88
N VAL A 9 8.19 15.76 24.68
CA VAL A 9 6.77 15.78 25.08
C VAL A 9 5.87 15.92 23.84
N ILE A 10 6.20 16.82 22.91
CA ILE A 10 5.45 16.98 21.65
C ILE A 10 5.47 15.68 20.84
N LEU A 11 6.65 15.04 20.71
CA LEU A 11 6.77 13.76 20.00
C LEU A 11 5.91 12.67 20.64
N VAL A 12 5.93 12.55 21.97
CA VAL A 12 5.12 11.58 22.72
C VAL A 12 3.64 11.83 22.51
N VAL A 13 3.18 13.09 22.52
CA VAL A 13 1.79 13.44 22.24
C VAL A 13 1.40 13.08 20.81
N ILE A 14 2.25 13.38 19.82
CA ILE A 14 1.99 13.07 18.41
C ILE A 14 1.90 11.56 18.17
N VAL A 15 2.86 10.80 18.71
CA VAL A 15 2.90 9.34 18.59
C VAL A 15 1.74 8.72 19.34
N GLY A 16 1.48 9.15 20.58
CA GLY A 16 0.36 8.67 21.39
C GLY A 16 -0.99 8.91 20.73
N TYR A 17 -1.22 10.12 20.20
CA TYR A 17 -2.42 10.44 19.42
C TYR A 17 -2.57 9.51 18.21
N THR A 18 -1.50 9.29 17.46
CA THR A 18 -1.51 8.42 16.28
C THR A 18 -1.84 6.98 16.64
N VAL A 19 -1.22 6.44 17.69
CA VAL A 19 -1.50 5.08 18.17
C VAL A 19 -2.97 4.91 18.54
N VAL A 20 -3.54 5.89 19.26
CA VAL A 20 -4.96 5.85 19.63
C VAL A 20 -5.87 5.96 18.40
N ALA A 21 -5.59 6.91 17.50
CA ALA A 21 -6.38 7.10 16.29
C ALA A 21 -6.38 5.87 15.38
N VAL A 22 -5.23 5.21 15.23
CA VAL A 22 -5.10 3.98 14.44
C VAL A 22 -5.79 2.82 15.13
N ALA A 23 -5.61 2.65 16.45
CA ALA A 23 -6.19 1.54 17.21
C ALA A 23 -7.73 1.58 17.27
N SER A 24 -8.34 2.77 17.17
CA SER A 24 -9.80 2.93 17.07
C SER A 24 -10.31 3.01 15.63
N GLY A 25 -9.41 2.86 14.66
CA GLY A 25 -9.67 3.07 13.24
C GLY A 25 -10.27 1.88 12.50
N PRO A 26 -10.79 2.11 11.28
CA PRO A 26 -11.27 1.05 10.40
C PRO A 26 -10.14 0.27 9.71
N PHE A 27 -8.90 0.77 9.72
CA PHE A 27 -7.74 0.12 9.11
C PHE A 27 -6.67 -0.26 10.13
N THR A 28 -5.94 -1.33 9.83
CA THR A 28 -4.63 -1.60 10.45
C THR A 28 -3.55 -1.26 9.43
N PRO A 29 -2.89 -0.10 9.53
CA PRO A 29 -1.83 0.30 8.63
C PRO A 29 -0.66 -0.69 8.74
N LEU A 30 -0.40 -1.42 7.66
CA LEU A 30 0.83 -2.19 7.48
C LEU A 30 1.86 -1.28 6.81
N GLY A 31 2.61 -1.82 5.87
CA GLY A 31 3.61 -1.06 5.14
C GLY A 31 3.74 -1.49 3.71
N ARG A 32 4.91 -1.20 3.17
CA ARG A 32 5.37 -1.74 1.91
C ARG A 32 5.48 -3.26 2.02
N MET A 33 4.88 -4.00 1.10
CA MET A 33 4.94 -5.46 1.11
C MET A 33 6.26 -6.03 0.56
N SER A 34 6.90 -5.29 -0.35
CA SER A 34 8.02 -5.78 -1.15
C SER A 34 8.89 -4.63 -1.68
N PHE A 35 10.19 -4.88 -1.85
CA PHE A 35 11.14 -3.95 -2.44
C PHE A 35 11.13 -4.00 -3.97
N VAL A 36 11.14 -5.21 -4.52
CA VAL A 36 11.09 -5.48 -5.96
C VAL A 36 10.15 -6.65 -6.21
N LYS A 37 9.69 -6.76 -7.45
CA LYS A 37 8.77 -7.81 -7.86
C LYS A 37 9.53 -9.14 -8.01
N VAL A 38 8.95 -10.22 -7.51
CA VAL A 38 9.47 -11.59 -7.69
C VAL A 38 8.55 -12.46 -8.55
N ALA A 39 7.30 -12.03 -8.75
CA ALA A 39 6.32 -12.64 -9.65
C ALA A 39 5.38 -11.59 -10.24
N ASN A 40 4.89 -11.79 -11.46
CA ASN A 40 3.89 -10.95 -12.10
C ASN A 40 2.68 -11.80 -12.54
N PRO A 41 1.44 -11.47 -12.16
CA PRO A 41 1.04 -10.47 -11.15
C PRO A 41 1.69 -10.74 -9.78
N ASP A 42 1.94 -9.70 -8.98
CA ASP A 42 2.62 -9.87 -7.67
C ASP A 42 1.66 -10.30 -6.56
N PHE A 43 0.46 -9.73 -6.64
CA PHE A 43 -0.67 -10.01 -5.77
C PHE A 43 -1.65 -10.87 -6.58
N TYR A 44 -1.49 -12.17 -6.44
CA TYR A 44 -2.31 -13.21 -7.04
C TYR A 44 -2.29 -14.44 -6.12
N PRO A 45 -3.33 -15.29 -6.09
CA PRO A 45 -3.37 -16.46 -5.21
C PRO A 45 -2.10 -17.30 -5.28
N GLY A 46 -1.50 -17.58 -4.11
CA GLY A 46 -0.29 -18.41 -3.98
C GLY A 46 1.03 -17.73 -4.39
N HIS A 47 1.00 -16.43 -4.72
CA HIS A 47 2.24 -15.68 -5.00
C HIS A 47 2.88 -15.17 -3.70
N PRO A 48 4.22 -15.08 -3.62
CA PRO A 48 4.93 -14.81 -2.37
C PRO A 48 4.47 -13.55 -1.61
N HIS A 49 4.22 -12.45 -2.31
CA HIS A 49 3.78 -11.21 -1.67
C HIS A 49 2.29 -11.21 -1.30
N SER A 50 1.47 -11.97 -2.03
CA SER A 50 0.07 -12.23 -1.65
C SER A 50 0.02 -13.07 -0.38
N GLU A 51 0.72 -14.20 -0.34
CA GLU A 51 0.78 -15.09 0.84
C GLU A 51 1.33 -14.35 2.07
N LEU A 52 2.29 -13.44 1.88
CA LEU A 52 2.79 -12.59 2.97
C LEU A 52 1.71 -11.65 3.52
N LEU A 53 0.88 -11.07 2.65
CA LEU A 53 -0.24 -10.23 3.06
C LEU A 53 -1.33 -11.04 3.77
N VAL A 54 -1.65 -12.24 3.24
CA VAL A 54 -2.54 -13.22 3.88
C VAL A 54 -2.06 -13.51 5.30
N LYS A 55 -0.78 -13.86 5.46
CA LYS A 55 -0.19 -14.14 6.77
C LYS A 55 -0.35 -12.96 7.74
N TYR A 56 -0.07 -11.73 7.30
CA TYR A 56 -0.23 -10.56 8.17
C TYR A 56 -1.69 -10.29 8.57
N ALA A 57 -2.64 -10.62 7.70
CA ALA A 57 -4.06 -10.53 8.00
C ALA A 57 -4.48 -11.61 9.02
N GLU A 58 -4.04 -12.85 8.83
CA GLU A 58 -4.31 -13.96 9.77
C GLU A 58 -3.72 -13.67 11.17
N GLU A 59 -2.48 -13.16 11.25
CA GLU A 59 -1.85 -12.73 12.51
C GLU A 59 -2.66 -11.66 13.27
N ARG A 60 -3.52 -10.93 12.56
CA ARG A 60 -4.41 -9.90 13.09
C ARG A 60 -5.86 -10.37 13.26
N ASN A 61 -6.13 -11.65 13.04
CA ASN A 61 -7.47 -12.23 13.04
C ASN A 61 -8.41 -11.52 12.05
N SER A 62 -7.89 -11.17 10.88
CA SER A 62 -8.61 -10.48 9.82
C SER A 62 -8.97 -11.44 8.69
N ASN A 63 -10.23 -11.40 8.24
CA ASN A 63 -10.72 -12.22 7.13
C ASN A 63 -10.44 -11.58 5.76
N CYS A 64 -10.05 -10.31 5.76
CA CYS A 64 -9.72 -9.55 4.57
C CYS A 64 -8.39 -8.81 4.73
N ALA A 65 -7.80 -8.41 3.61
CA ALA A 65 -6.71 -7.42 3.56
C ALA A 65 -6.91 -6.51 2.34
N LEU A 66 -6.45 -5.26 2.42
CA LEU A 66 -6.48 -4.29 1.33
C LEU A 66 -5.08 -4.03 0.81
N ILE A 67 -4.88 -4.15 -0.50
CA ILE A 67 -3.64 -3.79 -1.16
C ILE A 67 -3.86 -2.58 -2.08
N CYS A 68 -3.05 -1.54 -1.89
CA CYS A 68 -3.08 -0.33 -2.68
C CYS A 68 -2.14 -0.42 -3.89
N HIS A 69 -2.61 0.07 -5.04
CA HIS A 69 -1.89 0.10 -6.31
C HIS A 69 -1.99 1.45 -7.00
N PHE A 70 -1.11 1.66 -7.98
CA PHE A 70 -1.39 2.55 -9.10
C PHE A 70 -1.92 1.72 -10.26
N ALA A 71 -2.94 2.23 -10.94
CA ALA A 71 -3.60 1.55 -12.03
C ALA A 71 -2.75 1.48 -13.30
N GLY A 72 -2.56 0.28 -13.82
CA GLY A 72 -2.07 -0.06 -15.15
C GLY A 72 -3.17 -0.77 -15.95
N SER A 73 -2.77 -1.71 -16.82
CA SER A 73 -3.70 -2.43 -17.70
C SER A 73 -4.57 -3.49 -17.02
N SER A 74 -4.23 -3.92 -15.79
CA SER A 74 -4.98 -4.95 -15.06
C SER A 74 -6.37 -4.49 -14.62
N ASN A 75 -7.22 -5.46 -14.30
CA ASN A 75 -8.55 -5.22 -13.74
C ASN A 75 -8.56 -5.07 -12.22
N TYR A 76 -7.46 -5.35 -11.52
CA TYR A 76 -7.38 -5.23 -10.05
C TYR A 76 -8.52 -5.99 -9.39
N ARG A 77 -8.68 -7.26 -9.78
CA ARG A 77 -9.72 -8.14 -9.26
C ARG A 77 -9.31 -8.59 -7.88
N SER A 78 -10.16 -8.34 -6.89
CA SER A 78 -10.09 -8.91 -5.57
C SER A 78 -10.24 -10.43 -5.66
N TYR A 79 -9.60 -11.17 -4.75
CA TYR A 79 -9.55 -12.63 -4.82
C TYR A 79 -9.42 -13.26 -3.43
N GLN A 80 -9.81 -14.53 -3.34
CA GLN A 80 -9.58 -15.35 -2.17
C GLN A 80 -8.19 -15.98 -2.24
N ASP A 81 -7.37 -15.82 -1.20
CA ASP A 81 -6.09 -16.50 -1.05
C ASP A 81 -6.00 -17.15 0.34
N GLY A 82 -6.05 -18.48 0.37
CA GLY A 82 -6.27 -19.23 1.60
C GLY A 82 -7.57 -18.80 2.29
N ASN A 83 -7.48 -18.44 3.58
CA ASN A 83 -8.63 -17.99 4.38
C ASN A 83 -8.90 -16.49 4.29
N VAL A 84 -8.04 -15.72 3.62
CA VAL A 84 -8.14 -14.26 3.57
C VAL A 84 -8.59 -13.79 2.18
N PHE A 85 -9.55 -12.88 2.16
CA PHE A 85 -9.96 -12.20 0.95
C PHE A 85 -9.11 -10.94 0.72
N ILE A 86 -8.34 -10.92 -0.38
CA ILE A 86 -7.52 -9.78 -0.76
C ILE A 86 -8.34 -8.83 -1.62
N ILE A 87 -8.53 -7.61 -1.12
CA ILE A 87 -9.21 -6.52 -1.79
C ILE A 87 -8.16 -5.68 -2.52
N GLU A 88 -8.35 -5.53 -3.82
CA GLU A 88 -7.44 -4.79 -4.71
C GLU A 88 -8.01 -3.40 -4.99
N LEU A 89 -7.27 -2.35 -4.62
CA LEU A 89 -7.66 -0.96 -4.92
C LEU A 89 -6.53 -0.23 -5.63
N ALA A 90 -6.82 0.32 -6.80
CA ALA A 90 -5.86 1.04 -7.62
C ALA A 90 -6.26 2.51 -7.83
N LEU A 91 -5.25 3.37 -7.86
CA LEU A 91 -5.38 4.80 -8.17
C LEU A 91 -5.10 5.03 -9.66
N ILE A 92 -6.04 5.65 -10.37
CA ILE A 92 -5.87 6.11 -11.75
C ILE A 92 -5.56 7.61 -11.72
N ASP A 93 -4.38 7.99 -12.18
CA ASP A 93 -4.06 9.40 -12.43
C ASP A 93 -4.54 9.81 -13.82
N THR A 94 -5.52 10.71 -13.87
CA THR A 94 -6.11 11.18 -15.13
C THR A 94 -5.29 12.25 -15.84
N GLN A 95 -4.27 12.80 -15.17
CA GLN A 95 -3.46 13.91 -15.68
C GLN A 95 -1.96 13.56 -15.75
N GLY A 96 -1.57 12.38 -15.29
CA GLY A 96 -0.21 11.85 -15.35
C GLY A 96 -0.06 10.74 -16.40
N THR A 97 1.14 10.15 -16.44
CA THR A 97 1.51 9.07 -17.38
C THR A 97 1.05 7.68 -16.93
N GLY A 98 0.23 7.59 -15.88
CA GLY A 98 -0.27 6.31 -15.41
C GLY A 98 0.82 5.42 -14.81
N ALA A 99 0.64 4.10 -14.96
CA ALA A 99 1.66 3.08 -14.75
C ALA A 99 2.55 2.79 -16.00
N ALA A 100 2.44 3.61 -17.05
CA ALA A 100 3.04 3.35 -18.37
C ALA A 100 4.46 3.94 -18.53
N ASP A 101 4.73 5.10 -17.94
CA ASP A 101 6.08 5.70 -17.91
C ASP A 101 6.72 5.52 -16.52
N PRO A 102 8.04 5.77 -16.39
CA PRO A 102 8.68 5.91 -15.07
C PRO A 102 7.80 6.76 -14.17
N ILE A 103 7.28 6.17 -13.09
CA ILE A 103 6.46 6.88 -12.10
C ILE A 103 7.21 8.16 -11.76
N ASN A 104 6.58 9.31 -11.99
CA ASN A 104 7.16 10.59 -11.58
C ASN A 104 7.19 10.58 -10.05
N TYR A 105 8.31 10.14 -9.50
CA TYR A 105 8.47 9.92 -8.07
C TYR A 105 8.31 11.23 -7.30
N TRP A 106 8.70 12.33 -7.91
CA TRP A 106 8.50 13.65 -7.31
C TRP A 106 7.03 14.03 -7.21
N ASP A 107 6.23 13.57 -8.16
CA ASP A 107 4.79 13.71 -8.10
C ASP A 107 4.16 12.76 -7.06
N SER A 108 4.61 11.51 -6.98
CA SER A 108 4.20 10.57 -5.90
C SER A 108 4.54 11.10 -4.51
N VAL A 109 5.71 11.71 -4.35
CA VAL A 109 6.14 12.36 -3.11
C VAL A 109 5.31 13.63 -2.87
N LYS A 110 5.05 14.47 -3.87
CA LYS A 110 4.17 15.65 -3.70
C LYS A 110 2.77 15.23 -3.27
N LEU A 111 2.23 14.15 -3.82
CA LEU A 111 0.94 13.61 -3.40
C LEU A 111 0.98 13.08 -1.98
N ALA A 112 2.04 12.38 -1.61
CA ALA A 112 2.26 11.92 -0.25
C ALA A 112 2.56 13.06 0.73
N LEU A 113 3.02 14.23 0.29
CA LEU A 113 3.31 15.36 1.16
C LEU A 113 2.14 16.34 1.27
N PHE A 114 1.42 16.55 0.17
CA PHE A 114 0.43 17.62 0.03
C PHE A 114 -0.99 17.09 -0.20
N GLY A 115 -1.16 15.78 -0.35
CA GLY A 115 -2.42 15.16 -0.72
C GLY A 115 -2.72 15.27 -2.22
N ALA A 116 -3.76 14.58 -2.64
CA ALA A 116 -4.26 14.60 -4.00
C ALA A 116 -5.00 15.91 -4.34
N PRO A 117 -4.73 16.56 -5.48
CA PRO A 117 -5.58 17.62 -6.01
C PRO A 117 -6.99 17.07 -6.30
N GLU A 118 -8.03 17.86 -6.03
CA GLU A 118 -9.40 17.49 -6.38
C GLU A 118 -9.54 17.27 -7.90
N GLY A 119 -10.27 16.22 -8.29
CA GLY A 119 -10.54 15.89 -9.69
C GLY A 119 -9.38 15.26 -10.47
N ARG A 120 -8.21 15.07 -9.87
CA ARG A 120 -7.06 14.44 -10.57
C ARG A 120 -7.15 12.92 -10.64
N TYR A 121 -7.71 12.28 -9.62
CA TYR A 121 -7.70 10.82 -9.50
C TYR A 121 -9.06 10.19 -9.64
N LYS A 122 -9.07 9.03 -10.29
CA LYS A 122 -10.13 8.03 -10.21
C LYS A 122 -9.59 6.80 -9.48
N TYR A 123 -10.47 5.88 -9.14
CA TYR A 123 -10.11 4.64 -8.45
C TYR A 123 -10.60 3.45 -9.24
N LYS A 124 -9.91 2.31 -9.14
CA LYS A 124 -10.29 1.08 -9.82
C LYS A 124 -10.22 -0.11 -8.87
N SER A 125 -11.26 -0.93 -8.87
CA SER A 125 -11.33 -2.19 -8.12
C SER A 125 -12.30 -3.12 -8.85
N ASP A 126 -11.97 -4.40 -8.99
CA ASP A 126 -12.82 -5.40 -9.68
C ASP A 126 -13.26 -5.02 -11.10
N GLY A 127 -12.42 -4.25 -11.81
CA GLY A 127 -12.74 -3.70 -13.13
C GLY A 127 -13.68 -2.50 -13.13
N LEU A 128 -14.27 -2.14 -11.98
CA LEU A 128 -15.10 -0.94 -11.81
C LEU A 128 -14.20 0.29 -11.65
N VAL A 129 -14.63 1.41 -12.22
CA VAL A 129 -13.94 2.71 -12.07
C VAL A 129 -14.85 3.65 -11.30
N PHE A 130 -14.30 4.26 -10.25
CA PHE A 130 -14.98 5.21 -9.38
C PHE A 130 -14.40 6.60 -9.55
N ASP A 131 -15.27 7.60 -9.61
CA ASP A 131 -14.85 8.99 -9.80
C ASP A 131 -14.46 9.65 -8.47
N THR A 132 -14.93 9.09 -7.35
CA THR A 132 -14.66 9.63 -6.01
C THR A 132 -14.02 8.61 -5.07
N TYR A 133 -13.27 9.13 -4.09
CA TYR A 133 -12.69 8.32 -3.01
C TYR A 133 -13.77 7.59 -2.22
N ASP A 134 -14.88 8.26 -1.92
CA ASP A 134 -15.94 7.71 -1.07
C ASP A 134 -16.66 6.55 -1.77
N GLU A 135 -16.93 6.63 -3.08
CA GLU A 135 -17.47 5.51 -3.86
C GLU A 135 -16.53 4.30 -3.85
N ALA A 136 -15.23 4.53 -4.06
CA ALA A 136 -14.22 3.48 -4.05
C ALA A 136 -14.11 2.81 -2.68
N MET A 137 -14.13 3.59 -1.59
CA MET A 137 -14.08 3.04 -0.24
C MET A 137 -15.39 2.36 0.16
N ASN A 138 -16.54 2.81 -0.35
CA ASN A 138 -17.81 2.09 -0.17
C ASN A 138 -17.78 0.71 -0.83
N HIS A 139 -17.15 0.57 -1.99
CA HIS A 139 -16.91 -0.73 -2.63
C HIS A 139 -16.02 -1.62 -1.76
N VAL A 140 -14.87 -1.11 -1.31
CA VAL A 140 -13.95 -1.82 -0.38
C VAL A 140 -14.67 -2.29 0.88
N ASN A 141 -15.45 -1.41 1.52
CA ASN A 141 -16.20 -1.74 2.73
C ASN A 141 -17.31 -2.77 2.47
N THR A 142 -17.91 -2.74 1.28
CA THR A 142 -18.92 -3.73 0.89
C THR A 142 -18.29 -5.10 0.76
N LEU A 143 -17.18 -5.22 0.02
CA LEU A 143 -16.42 -6.46 -0.10
C LEU A 143 -15.95 -6.98 1.25
N ALA A 144 -15.37 -6.12 2.09
CA ALA A 144 -14.91 -6.51 3.41
C ALA A 144 -16.05 -7.13 4.24
N ARG A 145 -17.23 -6.50 4.22
CA ARG A 145 -18.41 -7.01 4.93
C ARG A 145 -18.95 -8.32 4.33
N GLU A 146 -19.00 -8.44 3.02
CA GLU A 146 -19.44 -9.67 2.33
C GLU A 146 -18.52 -10.86 2.64
N HIS A 147 -17.24 -10.58 2.90
CA HIS A 147 -16.24 -11.56 3.31
C HIS A 147 -16.02 -11.62 4.84
N ASN A 148 -17.04 -11.24 5.61
CA ASN A 148 -17.10 -11.35 7.07
C ASN A 148 -15.95 -10.65 7.81
N GLN A 149 -15.39 -9.57 7.26
CA GLN A 149 -14.39 -8.78 7.97
C GLN A 149 -14.97 -8.24 9.28
N SER A 150 -14.34 -8.61 10.39
CA SER A 150 -14.63 -8.09 11.71
C SER A 150 -13.42 -7.33 12.25
N GLY A 151 -13.63 -6.08 12.67
CA GLY A 151 -12.55 -5.23 13.15
C GLY A 151 -11.73 -4.57 12.02
N PRO A 152 -10.61 -3.92 12.35
CA PRO A 152 -9.87 -3.08 11.42
C PRO A 152 -9.25 -3.88 10.27
N LEU A 153 -9.43 -3.42 9.03
CA LEU A 153 -8.92 -4.05 7.81
C LEU A 153 -7.41 -3.77 7.65
N PRO A 154 -6.53 -4.78 7.65
CA PRO A 154 -5.12 -4.61 7.31
C PRO A 154 -4.98 -3.99 5.92
N ILE A 155 -4.19 -2.93 5.83
CA ILE A 155 -3.95 -2.21 4.57
C ILE A 155 -2.45 -2.10 4.31
N ALA A 156 -2.03 -2.45 3.10
CA ALA A 156 -0.65 -2.37 2.66
C ALA A 156 -0.57 -1.72 1.28
N TRP A 157 0.64 -1.46 0.79
CA TRP A 157 0.83 -1.01 -0.59
C TRP A 157 1.80 -1.88 -1.37
N HIS A 158 1.52 -1.99 -2.67
CA HIS A 158 2.37 -2.67 -3.62
C HIS A 158 3.65 -1.86 -3.87
N GLY A 159 4.75 -2.40 -3.36
CA GLY A 159 6.01 -1.70 -3.12
C GLY A 159 7.06 -1.81 -4.21
N ASN A 160 6.76 -2.49 -5.31
CA ASN A 160 7.79 -2.91 -6.26
C ASN A 160 8.43 -1.74 -7.02
N ALA A 161 9.72 -1.52 -6.79
CA ALA A 161 10.54 -0.65 -7.62
C ALA A 161 10.86 -1.36 -8.94
N ARG A 162 10.34 -0.85 -10.06
CA ARG A 162 10.56 -1.43 -11.41
C ARG A 162 11.95 -1.13 -11.97
N GLN A 163 12.61 -0.12 -11.45
CA GLN A 163 13.94 0.34 -11.84
C GLN A 163 14.51 1.21 -10.71
N GLY A 164 15.82 1.41 -10.71
CA GLY A 164 16.50 2.31 -9.77
C GLY A 164 16.62 1.73 -8.36
N ASN A 165 16.89 2.60 -7.38
CA ASN A 165 17.19 2.18 -6.02
C ASN A 165 15.93 1.65 -5.29
N ALA A 166 15.87 0.34 -5.07
CA ALA A 166 14.73 -0.34 -4.44
C ALA A 166 14.46 0.10 -2.99
N ILE A 167 15.47 0.60 -2.26
CA ILE A 167 15.30 1.15 -0.91
C ILE A 167 14.52 2.46 -0.95
N LEU A 168 14.89 3.36 -1.88
CA LEU A 168 14.34 4.70 -1.95
C LEU A 168 12.97 4.71 -2.64
N ILE A 169 12.81 3.92 -3.69
CA ILE A 169 11.61 3.91 -4.52
C ILE A 169 10.55 3.06 -3.83
N GLN A 170 9.45 3.67 -3.36
CA GLN A 170 8.41 3.01 -2.56
C GLN A 170 7.41 2.16 -3.34
N GLY A 171 7.46 2.16 -4.67
CA GLY A 171 6.49 1.44 -5.51
C GLY A 171 5.19 2.21 -5.75
N CYS A 172 4.33 1.62 -6.57
CA CYS A 172 3.20 2.33 -7.18
C CYS A 172 2.00 2.49 -6.24
N GLY A 173 1.82 1.61 -5.25
CA GLY A 173 0.72 1.70 -4.31
C GLY A 173 0.84 2.83 -3.28
N PHE A 174 2.02 3.41 -3.15
CA PHE A 174 2.38 4.33 -2.08
C PHE A 174 1.50 5.60 -2.01
N PRO A 175 1.20 6.31 -3.12
CA PRO A 175 0.35 7.52 -3.06
C PRO A 175 -1.07 7.22 -2.56
N LEU A 176 -1.68 6.14 -3.03
CA LEU A 176 -3.02 5.73 -2.63
C LEU A 176 -3.07 5.37 -1.14
N TYR A 177 -2.10 4.59 -0.68
CA TYR A 177 -1.99 4.25 0.74
C TYR A 177 -1.91 5.50 1.63
N PHE A 178 -1.04 6.46 1.26
CA PHE A 178 -0.93 7.72 2.01
C PHE A 178 -2.27 8.47 2.02
N GLN A 179 -2.95 8.56 0.88
CA GLN A 179 -4.25 9.22 0.76
C GLN A 179 -5.29 8.56 1.66
N VAL A 180 -5.37 7.23 1.71
CA VAL A 180 -6.28 6.51 2.61
C VAL A 180 -5.95 6.85 4.07
N MET A 181 -4.68 6.78 4.47
CA MET A 181 -4.28 7.13 5.84
C MET A 181 -4.61 8.58 6.19
N GLN A 182 -4.39 9.52 5.27
CA GLN A 182 -4.72 10.93 5.44
C GLN A 182 -6.22 11.13 5.61
N LYS A 183 -7.03 10.55 4.72
CA LYS A 183 -8.49 10.71 4.74
C LYS A 183 -9.13 10.04 5.96
N THR A 184 -8.55 8.94 6.45
CA THR A 184 -9.06 8.21 7.62
C THR A 184 -8.58 8.78 8.96
N TYR A 185 -7.29 9.09 9.09
CA TYR A 185 -6.67 9.43 10.38
C TYR A 185 -6.19 10.88 10.48
N GLY A 186 -6.21 11.63 9.38
CA GLY A 186 -5.63 12.96 9.30
C GLY A 186 -4.14 12.94 8.96
N MET A 187 -3.60 14.13 8.65
CA MET A 187 -2.24 14.28 8.10
C MET A 187 -1.14 13.76 9.02
N VAL A 188 -1.21 14.05 10.33
CA VAL A 188 -0.14 13.69 11.26
C VAL A 188 -0.01 12.17 11.41
N PRO A 189 -1.10 11.41 11.72
CA PRO A 189 -1.06 9.96 11.69
C PRO A 189 -0.64 9.38 10.34
N ALA A 190 -1.06 9.99 9.22
CA ALA A 190 -0.69 9.50 7.89
C ALA A 190 0.83 9.52 7.66
N TYR A 191 1.53 10.60 8.07
CA TYR A 191 2.99 10.65 8.00
C TYR A 191 3.67 9.60 8.86
N LEU A 192 3.17 9.36 10.07
CA LEU A 192 3.74 8.33 10.93
C LEU A 192 3.50 6.92 10.38
N CYS A 193 2.31 6.64 9.84
CA CYS A 193 2.01 5.37 9.17
C CYS A 193 2.85 5.19 7.90
N MET A 194 3.12 6.28 7.17
CA MET A 194 4.01 6.31 6.02
C MET A 194 5.44 5.91 6.41
N PHE A 195 6.03 6.59 7.40
CA PHE A 195 7.40 6.28 7.85
C PHE A 195 7.49 4.87 8.43
N TYR A 196 6.50 4.46 9.23
CA TYR A 196 6.40 3.09 9.71
C TYR A 196 6.38 2.10 8.54
N GLY A 197 5.53 2.34 7.55
CA GLY A 197 5.37 1.45 6.41
C GLY A 197 6.60 1.36 5.50
N MET A 198 7.40 2.43 5.40
CA MET A 198 8.69 2.41 4.67
C MET A 198 9.71 1.50 5.36
N VAL A 199 9.70 1.47 6.70
CA VAL A 199 10.60 0.65 7.51
C VAL A 199 10.07 -0.78 7.70
N PHE A 200 8.76 -0.95 7.64
CA PHE A 200 8.06 -2.23 7.82
C PHE A 200 8.69 -3.43 7.08
N PRO A 201 8.98 -3.38 5.76
CA PRO A 201 9.54 -4.53 5.06
C PRO A 201 10.91 -4.94 5.61
N TYR A 202 11.72 -4.00 6.13
CA TYR A 202 13.03 -4.36 6.68
C TYR A 202 12.94 -5.29 7.89
N MET A 203 11.84 -5.23 8.63
CA MET A 203 11.67 -6.00 9.86
C MET A 203 10.71 -7.18 9.69
N ASN A 204 9.81 -7.12 8.70
CA ASN A 204 8.70 -8.05 8.60
C ASN A 204 8.73 -8.93 7.34
N THR A 205 9.38 -8.53 6.24
CA THR A 205 9.45 -9.42 5.07
C THR A 205 10.60 -10.44 5.18
N PRO A 206 10.33 -11.75 5.02
CA PRO A 206 11.37 -12.76 4.93
C PRO A 206 12.19 -12.63 3.64
N TYR A 207 11.65 -11.95 2.63
CA TYR A 207 12.25 -11.81 1.31
C TYR A 207 13.25 -10.65 1.21
N ARG A 208 13.35 -9.79 2.24
CA ARG A 208 14.22 -8.59 2.27
C ARG A 208 15.61 -8.82 1.67
N ASN A 209 16.33 -9.83 2.18
CA ASN A 209 17.71 -10.06 1.79
C ASN A 209 17.82 -10.55 0.34
N PHE A 210 16.86 -11.37 -0.09
CA PHE A 210 16.80 -11.86 -1.47
C PHE A 210 16.47 -10.72 -2.44
N GLU A 211 15.40 -9.98 -2.16
CA GLU A 211 14.94 -8.84 -2.95
C GLU A 211 16.00 -7.74 -3.08
N LEU A 212 16.61 -7.33 -1.97
CA LEU A 212 17.64 -6.29 -1.99
C LEU A 212 18.96 -6.79 -2.58
N GLY A 213 19.31 -8.06 -2.37
CA GLY A 213 20.52 -8.68 -2.92
C GLY A 213 20.46 -8.86 -4.43
N HIS A 214 19.27 -9.08 -4.99
CA HIS A 214 19.05 -9.31 -6.42
C HIS A 214 18.21 -8.21 -7.07
N ALA A 215 18.13 -7.02 -6.46
CA ALA A 215 17.21 -5.97 -6.88
C ALA A 215 17.34 -5.60 -8.37
N THR A 216 18.57 -5.42 -8.86
CA THR A 216 18.83 -5.08 -10.27
C THR A 216 18.43 -6.22 -11.22
N GLU A 217 18.73 -7.46 -10.84
CA GLU A 217 18.39 -8.65 -11.65
C GLU A 217 16.88 -8.85 -11.71
N LEU A 218 16.20 -8.83 -10.57
CA LEU A 218 14.74 -8.97 -10.49
C LEU A 218 14.01 -7.85 -11.23
N GLN A 219 14.55 -6.62 -11.21
CA GLN A 219 14.05 -5.52 -12.04
C GLN A 219 14.23 -5.81 -13.54
N SER A 220 15.39 -6.35 -13.97
CA SER A 220 15.62 -6.75 -15.37
C SER A 220 14.64 -7.83 -15.80
N LEU A 221 14.54 -8.92 -15.03
CA LEU A 221 13.65 -10.04 -15.31
C LEU A 221 12.18 -9.59 -15.39
N TYR A 222 11.76 -8.70 -14.50
CA TYR A 222 10.41 -8.13 -14.57
C TYR A 222 10.18 -7.33 -15.86
N ASN A 223 11.14 -6.49 -16.25
CA ASN A 223 11.01 -5.65 -17.44
C ASN A 223 11.11 -6.46 -18.75
N GLU A 224 11.78 -7.61 -18.70
CA GLU A 224 11.92 -8.57 -19.81
C GLU A 224 10.73 -9.55 -19.90
N GLY A 225 9.84 -9.56 -18.90
CA GLY A 225 8.67 -10.45 -18.85
C GLY A 225 8.98 -11.86 -18.32
N GLU A 226 10.22 -12.12 -17.88
CA GLU A 226 10.67 -13.41 -17.35
C GLU A 226 10.07 -13.75 -15.97
N LEU A 227 9.42 -12.77 -15.32
CA LEU A 227 8.65 -12.97 -14.10
C LEU A 227 7.14 -13.09 -14.35
N ASP A 228 6.68 -13.18 -15.61
CA ASP A 228 5.27 -13.31 -15.93
C ASP A 228 4.79 -14.75 -15.74
N TYR A 229 3.95 -14.97 -14.73
CA TYR A 229 3.28 -16.23 -14.46
C TYR A 229 1.89 -16.20 -15.12
N THR A 230 1.64 -17.17 -16.01
CA THR A 230 0.38 -17.36 -16.76
C THR A 230 -0.54 -18.39 -16.15
#